data_AF-A0AA41XFD1-F1
#
_entry.id   AF-A0AA41XFD1-F1
#
_cell.length_a   1.000
_cell.length_b   1.000
_cell.length_c   1.000
_cell.angle_alpha   90.00
_cell.angle_beta   90.00
_cell.angle_gamma   90.00
#
_symmetry.space_group_name_H-M   'P 1'
#
loop_
_entity.id
_entity.type
_entity.pdbx_description
1 polymer ?
#
loop_
_entity_poly.entity_id
_entity_poly.type
_entity_poly.pdbx_seq_one_letter_code
_entity_poly.pdbx_strand_id
1 'polypeptide(L)'
;MDLGTLGGYRLPAAIRTAYGVTTAQELADSIGVTKQPTPALAADADAAYQALRRGDSQPARRLLIDDLGVTESAADEALAKLPPL
;
A
#
# COMPACT_ATOMS: atom_id res chain seq x y z
N MET A 1 -7.13 -11.27 -2.67
CA MET A 1 -6.51 -11.32 -4.04
C MET A 1 -5.29 -12.24 -3.98
N ASP A 2 -4.64 -12.67 -5.08
CA ASP A 2 -3.34 -13.38 -5.00
C ASP A 2 -2.26 -12.51 -5.66
N LEU A 3 -1.32 -12.02 -4.85
CA LEU A 3 -0.17 -11.22 -5.30
C LEU A 3 0.97 -12.07 -5.90
N GLY A 4 0.77 -13.39 -6.02
CA GLY A 4 1.74 -14.35 -6.52
C GLY A 4 3.00 -14.41 -5.66
N THR A 5 4.17 -14.55 -6.30
CA THR A 5 5.47 -14.66 -5.63
C THR A 5 5.80 -13.46 -4.72
N LEU A 6 5.20 -12.30 -4.99
CA LEU A 6 5.36 -11.08 -4.18
C LEU A 6 4.50 -11.09 -2.91
N GLY A 7 3.44 -11.90 -2.89
CA GLY A 7 2.57 -12.04 -1.73
C GLY A 7 3.29 -12.59 -0.50
N GLY A 8 4.26 -13.48 -0.69
CA GLY A 8 5.10 -14.03 0.38
C GLY A 8 6.23 -13.11 0.87
N TYR A 9 6.39 -11.93 0.29
CA TYR A 9 7.45 -11.00 0.69
C TYR A 9 7.18 -10.47 2.10
N ARG A 10 8.17 -10.65 3.00
CA ARG A 10 8.08 -10.14 4.37
C ARG A 10 8.20 -8.64 4.38
N LEU A 11 7.21 -7.98 4.95
CA LEU A 11 7.21 -6.52 5.07
C LEU A 11 8.22 -6.06 6.12
N PRO A 12 8.72 -4.81 6.00
CA PRO A 12 9.57 -4.20 7.02
C PRO A 12 8.88 -4.17 8.40
N ALA A 13 9.67 -4.30 9.47
CA ALA A 13 9.13 -4.39 10.84
C ALA A 13 8.21 -3.21 11.22
N ALA A 14 8.50 -2.00 10.75
CA ALA A 14 7.67 -0.83 10.99
C ALA A 14 6.25 -0.97 10.41
N ILE A 15 6.13 -1.50 9.19
CA ILE A 15 4.84 -1.78 8.54
C ILE A 15 4.14 -2.94 9.23
N ARG A 16 4.89 -3.99 9.60
CA ARG A 16 4.30 -5.14 10.31
C ARG A 16 3.67 -4.74 11.64
N THR A 17 4.36 -3.90 12.42
CA THR A 17 3.85 -3.41 13.70
C THR A 17 2.65 -2.47 13.53
N ALA A 18 2.68 -1.60 12.51
CA ALA A 18 1.60 -0.64 12.26
C ALA A 18 0.28 -1.30 11.82
N TYR A 19 0.35 -2.37 11.01
CA TYR A 19 -0.82 -3.02 10.43
C TYR A 19 -1.13 -4.40 11.04
N GLY A 20 -0.24 -4.95 11.87
CA GLY A 20 -0.40 -6.29 12.44
C GLY A 20 -0.27 -7.42 11.40
N VAL A 21 0.39 -7.16 10.27
CA VAL A 21 0.54 -8.08 9.13
C VAL A 21 2.00 -8.51 8.96
N THR A 22 2.25 -9.66 8.36
CA THR A 22 3.60 -10.19 8.15
C THR A 22 4.06 -10.04 6.70
N THR A 23 3.11 -10.16 5.78
CA THR A 23 3.36 -10.28 4.35
C THR A 23 2.63 -9.22 3.54
N ALA A 24 3.11 -8.97 2.31
CA ALA A 24 2.45 -8.05 1.38
C ALA A 24 1.01 -8.50 1.04
N GLN A 25 0.78 -9.82 1.00
CA GLN A 25 -0.53 -10.41 0.80
C GLN A 25 -1.50 -10.04 1.92
N GLU A 26 -1.11 -10.27 3.18
CA GLU A 26 -1.94 -9.92 4.34
C GLU A 26 -2.20 -8.41 4.42
N LEU A 27 -1.22 -7.57 4.07
CA LEU A 27 -1.43 -6.13 3.98
C LEU A 27 -2.49 -5.80 2.93
N ALA A 28 -2.35 -6.31 1.71
CA ALA A 28 -3.28 -6.05 0.62
C ALA A 28 -4.70 -6.51 0.95
N ASP A 29 -4.85 -7.70 1.55
CA ASP A 29 -6.16 -8.18 1.99
C ASP A 29 -6.72 -7.33 3.15
N SER A 30 -5.88 -6.88 4.09
CA SER A 30 -6.31 -6.06 5.24
C SER A 30 -6.83 -4.67 4.84
N ILE A 31 -6.21 -4.05 3.83
CA ILE A 31 -6.65 -2.74 3.32
C ILE A 31 -7.71 -2.87 2.22
N GLY A 32 -8.05 -4.10 1.83
CA GLY A 32 -9.11 -4.37 0.85
C GLY A 32 -8.70 -4.07 -0.59
N VAL A 33 -7.47 -4.40 -0.98
CA VAL A 33 -7.03 -4.32 -2.39
C VAL A 33 -7.87 -5.25 -3.24
N THR A 34 -8.53 -4.69 -4.25
CA THR A 34 -9.42 -5.42 -5.17
C THR A 34 -8.86 -5.54 -6.58
N LYS A 35 -7.89 -4.69 -6.95
CA LYS A 35 -7.27 -4.67 -8.28
C LYS A 35 -5.89 -5.29 -8.29
N GLN A 36 -5.60 -6.03 -9.36
CA GLN A 36 -4.34 -6.75 -9.49
C GLN A 36 -3.22 -5.76 -9.82
N PRO A 37 -2.11 -5.78 -9.07
CA PRO A 37 -0.95 -4.94 -9.38
C PRO A 37 -0.47 -5.19 -10.81
N THR A 38 -0.33 -4.12 -11.58
CA THR A 38 0.29 -4.18 -12.91
C THR A 38 1.76 -3.80 -12.82
N PRO A 39 2.60 -4.14 -13.81
CA PRO A 39 4.01 -3.73 -13.81
C PRO A 39 4.21 -2.21 -13.78
N ALA A 40 3.24 -1.43 -14.31
CA ALA A 40 3.26 0.03 -14.26
C ALA A 40 3.13 0.57 -12.82
N LEU A 41 2.44 -0.18 -11.94
CA LEU A 41 2.26 0.18 -10.54
C LEU A 41 3.60 0.39 -9.81
N ALA A 42 4.66 -0.33 -10.19
CA ALA A 42 5.95 -0.18 -9.52
C ALA A 42 6.54 1.24 -9.65
N ALA A 43 6.40 1.85 -10.83
CA ALA A 43 6.88 3.21 -11.06
C ALA A 43 6.01 4.25 -10.34
N ASP A 44 4.70 4.06 -10.38
CA ASP A 44 3.76 4.97 -9.71
C ASP A 44 3.83 4.84 -8.19
N ALA A 45 4.07 3.64 -7.66
CA ALA A 45 4.27 3.38 -6.24
C ALA A 45 5.56 4.02 -5.72
N ASP A 46 6.66 3.97 -6.49
CA ASP A 46 7.89 4.66 -6.11
C ASP A 46 7.71 6.18 -6.12
N ALA A 47 7.05 6.73 -7.16
CA ALA A 47 6.71 8.15 -7.22
C ALA A 47 5.83 8.60 -6.04
N ALA A 48 4.81 7.80 -5.71
CA ALA A 48 3.92 8.04 -4.58
C ALA A 48 4.65 7.96 -3.24
N TYR A 49 5.56 6.99 -3.07
CA TYR A 49 6.40 6.88 -1.87
C TYR A 49 7.31 8.11 -1.71
N GLN A 50 7.94 8.57 -2.79
CA GLN A 50 8.78 9.77 -2.77
C GLN A 50 7.98 11.04 -2.48
N ALA A 51 6.72 11.12 -2.95
CA ALA A 51 5.82 12.23 -2.60
C ALA A 51 5.43 12.18 -1.11
N LEU A 52 5.10 10.99 -0.60
CA LEU A 52 4.75 10.78 0.80
C LEU A 52 5.90 11.14 1.74
N ARG A 53 7.15 10.79 1.38
CA ARG A 53 8.36 11.23 2.11
C ARG A 53 8.54 12.75 2.13
N ARG A 54 8.00 13.46 1.14
CA ARG A 54 8.02 14.93 1.06
C ARG A 54 6.81 15.56 1.77
N GLY A 55 5.94 14.75 2.38
CA GLY A 55 4.73 15.19 3.09
C GLY A 55 3.47 15.25 2.24
N ASP A 56 3.52 14.84 0.97
CA ASP A 56 2.36 14.80 0.08
C ASP A 56 1.77 13.39 0.00
N SER A 57 0.64 13.17 0.68
CA SER A 57 -0.08 11.91 0.70
C SER A 57 -1.06 11.72 -0.47
N GLN A 58 -1.32 12.77 -1.27
CA GLN A 58 -2.31 12.71 -2.36
C GLN A 58 -1.95 11.67 -3.43
N PRO A 59 -0.69 11.56 -3.90
CA PRO A 59 -0.33 10.55 -4.90
C PRO A 59 -0.47 9.12 -4.37
N ALA A 60 -0.15 8.89 -3.09
CA ALA A 60 -0.30 7.58 -2.45
C ALA A 60 -1.78 7.21 -2.27
N ARG A 61 -2.62 8.18 -1.87
CA ARG A 61 -4.08 8.01 -1.77
C ARG A 61 -4.67 7.64 -3.13
N ARG A 62 -4.27 8.38 -4.17
CA ARG A 62 -4.72 8.14 -5.54
C ARG A 62 -4.36 6.75 -6.03
N LEU A 63 -3.13 6.31 -5.82
CA LEU A 63 -2.67 4.97 -6.22
C LEU A 63 -3.46 3.85 -5.50
N LEU A 64 -3.75 4.02 -4.21
CA LEU A 64 -4.55 3.06 -3.45
C LEU A 64 -5.98 2.92 -4.03
N ILE A 65 -6.60 4.03 -4.42
CA ILE A 65 -7.97 4.04 -4.93
C ILE A 65 -8.02 3.65 -6.42
N ASP A 66 -7.29 4.37 -7.26
CA ASP A 66 -7.35 4.27 -8.71
C ASP A 66 -6.73 2.95 -9.19
N ASP A 67 -5.55 2.58 -8.67
CA ASP A 67 -4.79 1.44 -9.21
C ASP A 67 -4.99 0.16 -8.39
N LEU A 68 -5.16 0.27 -7.07
CA LEU A 68 -5.37 -0.88 -6.18
C LEU A 68 -6.84 -1.14 -5.83
N GLY A 69 -7.75 -0.21 -6.16
CA GLY A 69 -9.19 -0.39 -5.96
C GLY A 69 -9.60 -0.42 -4.49
N VAL A 70 -8.82 0.22 -3.63
CA VAL A 70 -9.13 0.40 -2.20
C VAL A 70 -10.19 1.50 -2.05
N THR A 71 -11.11 1.34 -1.11
CA THR A 71 -12.09 2.39 -0.81
C THR A 71 -11.41 3.65 -0.24
N GLU A 72 -11.99 4.83 -0.47
CA GLU A 72 -11.42 6.10 0.03
C GLU A 72 -11.13 6.07 1.54
N SER A 73 -12.08 5.59 2.34
CA SER A 73 -11.92 5.48 3.80
C SER A 73 -10.79 4.53 4.19
N ALA A 74 -10.66 3.39 3.53
CA ALA A 74 -9.58 2.44 3.81
C ALA A 74 -8.21 2.97 3.35
N ALA A 75 -8.16 3.74 2.26
CA ALA A 75 -6.94 4.40 1.81
C ALA A 75 -6.47 5.46 2.81
N ASP A 76 -7.39 6.30 3.30
CA ASP A 76 -7.09 7.32 4.31
C ASP A 76 -6.65 6.70 5.64
N GLU A 77 -7.33 5.63 6.10
CA GLU A 77 -6.91 4.88 7.29
C GLU A 77 -5.55 4.22 7.11
N ALA A 78 -5.28 3.64 5.94
CA ALA A 78 -4.00 3.03 5.66
C ALA A 78 -2.90 4.10 5.75
N LEU A 79 -3.07 5.25 5.08
CA LEU A 79 -2.09 6.34 5.13
C LEU A 79 -1.90 6.90 6.55
N ALA A 80 -2.96 6.99 7.35
CA ALA A 80 -2.87 7.44 8.74
C ALA A 80 -2.13 6.47 9.67
N LYS A 81 -2.18 5.16 9.38
CA LYS A 81 -1.44 4.12 10.12
C LYS A 81 0.03 4.02 9.70
N LEU A 82 0.44 4.67 8.61
CA LEU A 82 1.83 4.59 8.17
C LEU A 82 2.76 5.21 9.22
N PRO A 83 3.84 4.52 9.59
CA PRO A 83 4.86 5.10 10.44
C PRO A 83 5.53 6.29 9.72
N PRO A 84 6.07 7.27 10.46
CA PRO A 84 6.82 8.37 9.87
C PRO A 84 7.99 7.81 9.04
N LEU A 85 8.09 8.27 7.79
CA LEU A 85 9.05 7.83 6.77
C LEU A 85 10.38 8.59 6.80
#